data_AF-A0A2R6FWN2-F1
#
_entry.id   AF-A0A2R6FWN2-F1
#
_cell.length_a   1.000
_cell.length_b   1.000
_cell.length_c   1.000
_cell.angle_alpha   90.00
_cell.angle_beta   90.00
_cell.angle_gamma   90.00
#
_symmetry.space_group_name_H-M   'P 1'
#
loop_
_entity.id
_entity.type
_entity.pdbx_description
1 polymer ?
#
loop_
_entity_poly.entity_id
_entity_poly.type
_entity_poly.pdbx_seq_one_letter_code
_entity_poly.pdbx_strand_id
1 'polypeptide(L)'
;RQARDIESTYYLLKQFLADEELRRTILVPIGVALIAYPVLWMFSSPGIATGAIVAVVGLFLLYKGLGVDAYLAALPGQIQEALYSGQVALVTYVVAAGLSLVGVFAGAIGVSDASATGPLVLGLRFVFRSVPWLTGAALAASTGRLLDELIRREGLRSAYLNLPFGAVAVGLVVRGFSGFLLELTAEFGSFDLPAMEVGPFTFEGHAFQPGTRLALFVVAGIVVSLVGYRFAAYVSSREIEEEFAAQREGTD
;
A
#
# COMPACT_ATOMS: atom_id res chain seq x y z
N ARG A 1 -35.58 46.15 -10.96
CA ARG A 1 -35.18 45.16 -9.94
C ARG A 1 -34.07 44.22 -10.45
N GLN A 2 -34.05 43.81 -11.73
CA GLN A 2 -32.95 42.99 -12.33
C GLN A 2 -31.54 43.60 -12.27
N ALA A 3 -31.39 44.93 -12.29
CA ALA A 3 -30.07 45.57 -12.24
C ALA A 3 -29.28 45.28 -10.93
N ARG A 4 -29.99 45.02 -9.81
CA ARG A 4 -29.36 44.78 -8.50
C ARG A 4 -28.71 43.40 -8.39
N ASP A 5 -29.24 42.40 -9.09
CA ASP A 5 -28.71 41.03 -9.09
C ASP A 5 -27.44 40.89 -9.95
N ILE A 6 -27.34 41.66 -11.05
CA ILE A 6 -26.13 41.70 -11.88
C ILE A 6 -24.98 42.42 -11.17
N GLU A 7 -25.28 43.51 -10.46
CA GLU A 7 -24.30 44.22 -9.64
C GLU A 7 -23.77 43.33 -8.49
N SER A 8 -24.66 42.60 -7.82
CA SER A 8 -24.28 41.61 -6.79
C SER A 8 -23.36 40.51 -7.36
N THR A 9 -23.70 39.95 -8.53
CA THR A 9 -22.88 38.92 -9.19
C THR A 9 -21.50 39.45 -9.58
N TYR A 10 -21.41 40.69 -10.07
CA TYR A 10 -20.13 41.33 -10.39
C TYR A 10 -19.23 41.46 -9.15
N TYR A 11 -19.79 41.88 -8.01
CA TYR A 11 -19.01 42.00 -6.78
C TYR A 11 -18.55 40.63 -6.25
N LEU A 12 -19.38 39.59 -6.36
CA LEU A 12 -18.97 38.23 -6.00
C LEU A 12 -17.84 37.71 -6.89
N LEU A 13 -17.91 37.94 -8.21
CA LEU A 13 -16.84 37.53 -9.12
C LEU A 13 -15.55 38.32 -8.87
N LYS A 14 -15.67 39.62 -8.60
CA LYS A 14 -14.53 40.47 -8.25
C LYS A 14 -13.88 40.03 -6.93
N GLN A 15 -14.69 39.70 -5.93
CA GLN A 15 -14.22 39.18 -4.64
C GLN A 15 -13.55 37.82 -4.80
N PHE A 16 -14.13 36.92 -5.59
CA PHE A 16 -13.55 35.62 -5.93
C PHE A 16 -12.17 35.75 -6.60
N LEU A 17 -12.04 36.68 -7.55
CA LEU A 17 -10.77 36.93 -8.25
C LEU A 17 -9.71 37.63 -7.38
N ALA A 18 -10.17 38.41 -6.40
CA ALA A 18 -9.31 39.09 -5.43
C ALA A 18 -8.80 38.16 -4.34
N ASP A 19 -9.51 37.07 -4.04
CA ASP A 19 -9.08 36.05 -3.09
C ASP A 19 -8.02 35.14 -3.73
N GLU A 20 -6.79 35.23 -3.24
CA GLU A 20 -5.65 34.45 -3.74
C GLU A 20 -5.86 32.94 -3.58
N GLU A 21 -6.41 32.53 -2.44
CA GLU A 21 -6.56 31.11 -2.10
C GLU A 21 -7.63 30.46 -2.96
N LEU A 22 -8.76 31.15 -3.12
CA LEU A 22 -9.89 30.70 -3.92
C LEU A 22 -9.53 30.68 -5.42
N ARG A 23 -8.88 31.74 -5.90
CA ARG A 23 -8.35 31.81 -7.27
C ARG A 23 -7.36 30.68 -7.53
N ARG A 24 -6.37 30.49 -6.65
CA ARG A 24 -5.35 29.46 -6.85
C ARG A 24 -5.94 28.05 -6.84
N THR A 25 -6.91 27.80 -5.98
CA THR A 25 -7.51 26.45 -5.83
C THR A 25 -8.42 26.09 -7.00
N ILE A 26 -9.14 27.05 -7.58
CA ILE A 26 -10.12 26.77 -8.64
C ILE A 26 -9.60 27.13 -10.03
N LEU A 27 -9.00 28.32 -10.20
CA LEU A 27 -8.61 28.79 -11.54
C LEU A 27 -7.33 28.14 -12.05
N VAL A 28 -6.40 27.73 -11.19
CA VAL A 28 -5.17 27.05 -11.63
C VAL A 28 -5.47 25.69 -12.27
N PRO A 29 -6.19 24.73 -11.64
CA PRO A 29 -6.46 23.44 -12.28
C PRO A 29 -7.28 23.60 -13.57
N ILE A 30 -8.23 24.54 -13.61
CA ILE A 30 -9.01 24.83 -14.83
C ILE A 30 -8.09 25.39 -15.92
N GLY A 31 -7.25 26.37 -15.61
CA GLY A 31 -6.32 26.97 -16.57
C GLY A 31 -5.32 25.95 -17.11
N VAL A 32 -4.76 25.10 -16.24
CA VAL A 32 -3.88 24.00 -16.63
C VAL A 32 -4.60 23.01 -17.54
N ALA A 33 -5.84 22.62 -17.21
CA ALA A 33 -6.64 21.73 -18.06
C ALA A 33 -6.89 22.31 -19.46
N LEU A 34 -7.23 23.60 -19.54
CA LEU A 34 -7.49 24.29 -20.81
C LEU A 34 -6.23 24.39 -21.70
N ILE A 35 -5.06 24.56 -21.11
CA ILE A 35 -3.77 24.59 -21.84
C ILE A 35 -3.34 23.16 -22.21
N ALA A 36 -3.47 22.21 -21.29
CA ALA A 36 -3.02 20.84 -21.48
C ALA A 36 -3.84 20.09 -22.52
N TYR A 37 -5.15 20.35 -22.61
CA TYR A 37 -6.05 19.61 -23.51
C TYR A 37 -5.60 19.62 -24.97
N PRO A 38 -5.40 20.79 -25.62
CA PRO A 38 -4.96 20.82 -27.02
C PRO A 38 -3.56 20.23 -27.21
N VAL A 39 -2.67 20.40 -26.24
CA VAL A 39 -1.31 19.83 -26.30
C VAL A 39 -1.37 18.30 -26.26
N LEU A 40 -2.13 17.72 -25.33
CA LEU A 40 -2.29 16.27 -25.21
C LEU A 40 -2.98 15.70 -26.45
N TRP A 41 -3.97 16.40 -27.00
CA TRP A 41 -4.66 15.97 -28.21
C TRP A 41 -3.73 15.92 -29.43
N MET A 42 -2.68 16.72 -29.49
CA MET A 42 -1.69 16.67 -30.58
C MET A 42 -0.95 15.32 -30.65
N PHE A 43 -0.81 14.61 -29.53
CA PHE A 43 -0.04 13.37 -29.42
C PHE A 43 -0.88 12.14 -29.02
N SER A 44 -2.18 12.31 -28.74
CA SER A 44 -3.05 11.25 -28.22
C SER A 44 -4.49 11.37 -28.71
N SER A 45 -5.31 10.34 -28.48
CA SER A 45 -6.73 10.39 -28.84
C SER A 45 -7.50 11.35 -27.91
N PRO A 46 -8.61 11.95 -28.37
CA PRO A 46 -9.45 12.83 -27.53
C PRO A 46 -9.88 12.18 -26.21
N GLY A 47 -10.13 10.86 -26.22
CA GLY A 47 -10.49 10.11 -25.03
C GLY A 47 -9.36 10.03 -24.01
N ILE A 48 -8.12 9.80 -24.47
CA ILE A 48 -6.93 9.77 -23.60
C ILE A 48 -6.64 11.17 -23.05
N ALA A 49 -6.71 12.20 -23.89
CA ALA A 49 -6.49 13.59 -23.46
C ALA A 49 -7.51 14.03 -22.39
N THR A 50 -8.80 13.76 -22.62
CA THR A 50 -9.87 14.06 -21.66
C THR A 50 -9.69 13.26 -20.37
N GLY A 51 -9.42 11.95 -20.50
CA GLY A 51 -9.23 11.07 -19.34
C GLY A 51 -8.04 11.49 -18.48
N ALA A 52 -6.92 11.87 -19.09
CA ALA A 52 -5.74 12.36 -18.38
C ALA A 52 -6.04 13.65 -17.60
N ILE A 53 -6.76 14.59 -18.20
CA ILE A 53 -7.15 15.83 -17.52
C ILE A 53 -8.10 15.56 -16.35
N VAL A 54 -9.12 14.74 -16.57
CA VAL A 54 -10.07 14.36 -15.50
C VAL A 54 -9.32 13.68 -14.35
N ALA A 55 -8.37 12.80 -14.65
CA ALA A 55 -7.56 12.13 -13.64
C ALA A 55 -6.70 13.14 -12.85
N VAL A 56 -5.99 14.05 -13.52
CA VAL A 56 -5.12 15.05 -12.86
C VAL A 56 -5.95 16.02 -12.02
N VAL A 57 -7.03 16.56 -12.57
CA VAL A 57 -7.92 17.47 -11.85
C VAL A 57 -8.60 16.76 -10.67
N GLY A 58 -9.10 15.53 -10.87
CA GLY A 58 -9.68 14.72 -9.81
C GLY A 58 -8.68 14.44 -8.68
N LEU A 59 -7.43 14.09 -9.03
CA LEU A 59 -6.37 13.87 -8.05
C LEU A 59 -6.03 15.15 -7.28
N PHE A 60 -5.98 16.30 -7.97
CA PHE A 60 -5.78 17.60 -7.35
C PHE A 60 -6.91 17.94 -6.35
N LEU A 61 -8.16 17.67 -6.72
CA LEU A 61 -9.31 17.90 -5.84
C LEU A 61 -9.29 16.96 -4.63
N LEU A 62 -8.93 15.68 -4.80
CA LEU A 62 -8.74 14.75 -3.69
C LEU A 62 -7.62 15.22 -2.75
N TYR A 63 -6.48 15.65 -3.31
CA TYR A 63 -5.36 16.19 -2.53
C TYR A 63 -5.79 17.37 -1.65
N LYS A 64 -6.54 18.32 -2.22
CA LYS A 64 -7.06 19.48 -1.48
C LYS A 64 -8.17 19.11 -0.49
N GLY A 65 -9.12 18.27 -0.89
CA GLY A 65 -10.25 17.86 -0.06
C GLY A 65 -9.87 17.01 1.15
N LEU A 66 -8.80 16.22 1.04
CA LEU A 66 -8.23 15.46 2.16
C LEU A 66 -7.37 16.32 3.10
N GLY A 67 -7.19 17.62 2.80
CA GLY A 67 -6.39 18.53 3.61
C GLY A 67 -4.92 18.13 3.68
N VAL A 68 -4.38 17.48 2.64
CA VAL A 68 -3.03 16.90 2.64
C VAL A 68 -1.98 17.97 2.96
N ASP A 69 -2.18 19.21 2.54
CA ASP A 69 -1.29 20.34 2.86
C ASP A 69 -1.09 20.53 4.38
N ALA A 70 -2.17 20.44 5.16
CA ALA A 70 -2.13 20.62 6.61
C ALA A 70 -1.45 19.43 7.30
N TYR A 71 -1.71 18.21 6.83
CA TYR A 71 -1.02 17.01 7.31
C TYR A 71 0.48 17.09 7.02
N LEU A 72 0.86 17.43 5.79
CA LEU A 72 2.26 17.56 5.36
C LEU A 72 2.99 18.66 6.15
N ALA A 73 2.32 19.77 6.47
CA ALA A 73 2.92 20.85 7.27
C ALA A 73 3.22 20.42 8.72
N ALA A 74 2.46 19.47 9.27
CA ALA A 74 2.67 18.95 10.62
C ALA A 74 3.70 17.81 10.68
N LEU A 75 4.03 17.18 9.55
CA LEU A 75 4.95 16.04 9.51
C LEU A 75 6.38 16.37 9.99
N PRO A 76 7.03 17.48 9.60
CA PRO A 76 8.41 17.75 10.00
C PRO A 76 8.59 17.84 11.52
N GLY A 77 7.63 18.45 12.22
CA GLY A 77 7.64 18.56 13.69
C GLY A 77 7.50 17.19 14.36
N GLN A 78 6.55 16.37 13.90
CA GLN A 78 6.36 15.01 14.40
C GLN A 78 7.56 14.10 14.11
N ILE A 79 8.15 14.23 12.92
CA ILE A 79 9.37 13.51 12.53
C ILE A 79 10.54 13.93 13.44
N GLN A 80 10.71 15.23 13.72
CA GLN A 80 11.72 15.70 14.66
C GLN A 80 11.50 15.11 16.07
N GLU A 81 10.30 15.26 16.64
CA GLU A 81 10.00 14.72 17.98
C GLU A 81 10.16 13.19 18.05
N ALA A 82 9.75 12.47 17.01
CA ALA A 82 9.90 11.01 16.90
C ALA A 82 11.37 10.57 16.73
N LEU A 83 12.17 11.29 15.94
CA LEU A 83 13.60 11.01 15.76
C LEU A 83 14.40 11.35 17.01
N TYR A 84 14.08 12.46 17.68
CA TYR A 84 14.68 12.83 18.96
C TYR A 84 14.27 11.88 20.09
N SER A 85 13.11 11.22 19.98
CA SER A 85 12.65 10.20 20.93
C SER A 85 13.04 8.75 20.55
N GLY A 86 13.74 8.54 19.43
CA GLY A 86 14.27 7.23 19.05
C GLY A 86 13.23 6.23 18.49
N GLN A 87 12.12 6.69 17.94
CA GLN A 87 11.06 5.82 17.41
C GLN A 87 11.49 5.07 16.13
N VAL A 88 11.77 3.78 16.26
CA VAL A 88 12.12 2.89 15.12
C VAL A 88 10.98 2.79 14.11
N ALA A 89 9.72 2.84 14.57
CA ALA A 89 8.53 2.75 13.73
C ALA A 89 8.49 3.81 12.62
N LEU A 90 8.92 5.05 12.92
CA LEU A 90 8.91 6.14 11.95
C LEU A 90 9.75 5.82 10.71
N VAL A 91 10.98 5.36 10.92
CA VAL A 91 11.90 5.00 9.83
C VAL A 91 11.29 3.89 8.98
N THR A 92 10.71 2.86 9.62
CA THR A 92 10.08 1.77 8.89
C THR A 92 8.79 2.16 8.18
N TYR A 93 8.06 3.17 8.64
CA TYR A 93 6.89 3.70 7.93
C TYR A 93 7.29 4.41 6.64
N VAL A 94 8.41 5.14 6.64
CA VAL A 94 8.97 5.73 5.41
C VAL A 94 9.34 4.62 4.41
N VAL A 95 9.99 3.56 4.89
CA VAL A 95 10.31 2.38 4.07
C VAL A 95 9.03 1.71 3.54
N ALA A 96 8.01 1.56 4.39
CA ALA A 96 6.72 0.99 4.00
C ALA A 96 6.00 1.85 2.96
N ALA A 97 6.04 3.17 3.08
CA ALA A 97 5.49 4.09 2.09
C ALA A 97 6.22 3.95 0.73
N GLY A 98 7.56 3.88 0.77
CA GLY A 98 8.38 3.63 -0.42
C GLY A 98 8.05 2.28 -1.08
N LEU A 99 8.00 1.19 -0.32
CA LEU A 99 7.61 -0.13 -0.82
C LEU A 99 6.18 -0.16 -1.36
N SER A 100 5.25 0.58 -0.73
CA SER A 100 3.87 0.69 -1.22
C SER A 100 3.82 1.35 -2.60
N LEU A 101 4.59 2.42 -2.77
CA LEU A 101 4.74 3.11 -4.04
C LEU A 101 5.32 2.17 -5.11
N VAL A 102 6.39 1.44 -4.79
CA VAL A 102 6.98 0.44 -5.70
C VAL A 102 5.95 -0.63 -6.07
N GLY A 103 5.11 -1.06 -5.13
CA GLY A 103 4.02 -2.00 -5.40
C GLY A 103 3.01 -1.47 -6.43
N VAL A 104 2.55 -0.23 -6.26
CA VAL A 104 1.64 0.41 -7.22
C VAL A 104 2.26 0.49 -8.61
N PHE A 105 3.53 0.92 -8.70
CA PHE A 105 4.25 0.98 -9.99
C PHE A 105 4.44 -0.41 -10.60
N ALA A 106 4.83 -1.41 -9.81
CA ALA A 106 5.00 -2.77 -10.27
C ALA A 106 3.67 -3.36 -10.80
N GLY A 107 2.55 -3.05 -10.15
CA GLY A 107 1.22 -3.38 -10.63
C GLY A 107 0.88 -2.69 -11.95
N ALA A 108 1.11 -1.38 -12.04
CA ALA A 108 0.81 -0.58 -13.23
C ALA A 108 1.61 -1.05 -14.45
N ILE A 109 2.92 -1.31 -14.27
CA ILE A 109 3.78 -1.91 -15.30
C ILE A 109 3.28 -3.31 -15.68
N GLY A 110 2.82 -4.09 -14.70
CA GLY A 110 2.25 -5.41 -14.93
C GLY A 110 0.98 -5.42 -15.80
N VAL A 111 0.29 -4.28 -15.90
CA VAL A 111 -0.90 -4.10 -16.75
C VAL A 111 -0.55 -3.44 -18.09
N SER A 112 0.49 -2.61 -18.16
CA SER A 112 0.87 -1.92 -19.39
C SER A 112 1.32 -2.86 -20.51
N ASP A 113 1.88 -4.02 -20.15
CA ASP A 113 2.36 -5.01 -21.12
C ASP A 113 1.26 -5.98 -21.60
N ALA A 114 0.06 -5.91 -21.02
CA ALA A 114 -1.04 -6.82 -21.32
C ALA A 114 -1.82 -6.35 -22.56
N SER A 115 -1.58 -6.99 -23.70
CA SER A 115 -2.33 -6.74 -24.93
C SER A 115 -3.77 -7.27 -24.79
N ALA A 116 -4.76 -6.37 -24.83
CA ALA A 116 -6.18 -6.67 -25.00
C ALA A 116 -6.79 -7.80 -24.14
N THR A 117 -6.52 -7.81 -22.83
CA THR A 117 -7.28 -8.65 -21.88
C THR A 117 -8.44 -7.89 -21.24
N GLY A 118 -9.54 -8.59 -20.90
CA GLY A 118 -10.68 -8.00 -20.22
C GLY A 118 -10.33 -7.34 -18.87
N PRO A 119 -11.11 -6.34 -18.40
CA PRO A 119 -10.78 -5.52 -17.22
C PRO A 119 -10.46 -6.31 -15.95
N LEU A 120 -11.15 -7.45 -15.76
CA LEU A 120 -10.94 -8.32 -14.61
C LEU A 120 -9.53 -8.94 -14.59
N VAL A 121 -9.00 -9.37 -15.74
CA VAL A 121 -7.66 -9.94 -15.81
C VAL A 121 -6.59 -8.88 -15.56
N LEU A 122 -6.78 -7.67 -16.09
CA LEU A 122 -5.88 -6.55 -15.83
C LEU A 122 -5.83 -6.24 -14.32
N GLY A 123 -6.98 -6.25 -13.66
CA GLY A 123 -7.06 -6.12 -12.20
C GLY A 123 -6.31 -7.23 -11.46
N LEU A 124 -6.48 -8.49 -11.87
CA LEU A 124 -5.77 -9.63 -11.26
C LEU A 124 -4.25 -9.56 -11.48
N ARG A 125 -3.80 -9.15 -12.66
CA ARG A 125 -2.37 -8.94 -12.97
C ARG A 125 -1.77 -7.83 -12.11
N PHE A 126 -2.48 -6.70 -12.00
CA PHE A 126 -2.09 -5.60 -11.12
C PHE A 126 -1.89 -6.12 -9.70
N VAL A 127 -2.91 -6.79 -9.13
CA VAL A 127 -2.85 -7.33 -7.76
C VAL A 127 -1.68 -8.30 -7.62
N PHE A 128 -1.56 -9.29 -8.51
CA PHE A 128 -0.50 -10.29 -8.43
C PHE A 128 0.91 -9.68 -8.42
N ARG A 129 1.14 -8.64 -9.22
CA ARG A 129 2.43 -7.93 -9.33
C ARG A 129 2.69 -6.97 -8.15
N SER A 130 1.64 -6.31 -7.64
CA SER A 130 1.74 -5.37 -6.52
C SER A 130 1.96 -6.05 -5.17
N VAL A 131 1.31 -7.20 -4.95
CA VAL A 131 1.19 -7.82 -3.61
C VAL A 131 2.52 -8.07 -2.89
N PRO A 132 3.62 -8.56 -3.52
CA PRO A 132 4.89 -8.76 -2.79
C PRO A 132 5.44 -7.48 -2.17
N TRP A 133 5.36 -6.37 -2.89
CA TRP A 133 5.83 -5.08 -2.45
C TRP A 133 4.94 -4.50 -1.35
N LEU A 134 3.62 -4.64 -1.50
CA LEU A 134 2.65 -4.25 -0.48
C LEU A 134 2.78 -5.09 0.81
N THR A 135 3.09 -6.38 0.65
CA THR A 135 3.36 -7.29 1.77
C THR A 135 4.64 -6.89 2.49
N GLY A 136 5.69 -6.57 1.73
CA GLY A 136 6.93 -6.02 2.29
C GLY A 136 6.71 -4.71 3.02
N ALA A 137 5.87 -3.82 2.49
CA ALA A 137 5.50 -2.57 3.14
C ALA A 137 4.78 -2.81 4.48
N ALA A 138 3.77 -3.67 4.48
CA ALA A 138 3.03 -4.03 5.68
C ALA A 138 3.94 -4.72 6.72
N LEU A 139 4.85 -5.58 6.28
CA LEU A 139 5.86 -6.21 7.14
C LEU A 139 6.81 -5.18 7.75
N ALA A 140 7.32 -4.24 6.96
CA ALA A 140 8.20 -3.18 7.47
C ALA A 140 7.49 -2.33 8.53
N ALA A 141 6.27 -1.86 8.23
CA ALA A 141 5.48 -1.04 9.15
C ALA A 141 5.13 -1.77 10.45
N SER A 142 4.67 -3.02 10.36
CA SER A 142 4.34 -3.82 11.53
C SER A 142 5.56 -4.18 12.37
N THR A 143 6.69 -4.47 11.74
CA THR A 143 7.95 -4.77 12.43
C THR A 143 8.47 -3.56 13.19
N GLY A 144 8.52 -2.37 12.58
CA GLY A 144 9.00 -1.19 13.29
C GLY A 144 8.08 -0.76 14.44
N ARG A 145 6.76 -0.93 14.28
CA ARG A 145 5.81 -0.74 15.37
C ARG A 145 6.03 -1.74 16.51
N LEU A 146 6.29 -3.00 16.18
CA LEU A 146 6.60 -4.02 17.17
C LEU A 146 7.91 -3.71 17.92
N LEU A 147 8.94 -3.24 17.20
CA LEU A 147 10.21 -2.85 17.81
C LEU A 147 10.05 -1.65 18.75
N ASP A 148 9.24 -0.65 18.39
CA ASP A 148 8.99 0.50 19.25
C ASP A 148 8.29 0.09 20.56
N GLU A 149 7.32 -0.82 20.49
CA GLU A 149 6.66 -1.39 21.68
C GLU A 149 7.63 -2.17 22.57
N LEU A 150 8.46 -3.04 21.95
CA LEU A 150 9.49 -3.82 22.65
C LEU A 150 10.50 -2.93 23.40
N ILE A 151 10.88 -1.79 22.80
CA ILE A 151 11.83 -0.85 23.38
C ILE A 151 11.19 -0.07 24.54
N ARG A 152 9.91 0.29 24.43
CA ARG A 152 9.20 1.11 25.43
C ARG A 152 8.81 0.35 26.70
N ARG A 153 8.95 -0.99 26.73
CA ARG A 153 8.58 -1.86 27.87
C ARG A 153 7.14 -1.66 28.37
N GLU A 154 6.27 -1.10 27.53
CA GLU A 154 4.83 -1.13 27.78
C GLU A 154 4.39 -2.55 27.44
N GLY A 155 3.89 -3.32 28.43
CA GLY A 155 3.73 -4.78 28.33
C GLY A 155 3.19 -5.25 26.99
N LEU A 156 3.89 -6.20 26.36
CA LEU A 156 3.63 -6.64 25.00
C LEU A 156 2.24 -7.24 24.88
N ARG A 157 1.29 -6.48 24.34
CA ARG A 157 0.02 -7.07 23.96
C ARG A 157 0.30 -8.11 22.87
N SER A 158 -0.13 -9.36 23.09
CA SER A 158 0.02 -10.47 22.12
C SER A 158 -0.49 -10.11 20.70
N ALA A 159 -1.40 -9.13 20.60
CA ALA A 159 -1.91 -8.59 19.35
C ALA A 159 -0.90 -7.77 18.51
N TYR A 160 0.22 -7.30 19.08
CA TYR A 160 1.27 -6.62 18.31
C TYR A 160 2.33 -7.59 17.77
N LEU A 161 2.61 -8.66 18.52
CA LEU A 161 3.57 -9.71 18.14
C LEU A 161 3.12 -10.48 16.89
N ASN A 162 1.82 -10.59 16.66
CA ASN A 162 1.28 -11.32 15.51
C ASN A 162 1.21 -10.49 14.21
N LEU A 163 1.35 -9.16 14.28
CA LEU A 163 1.16 -8.25 13.14
C LEU A 163 2.08 -8.56 11.94
N PRO A 164 3.42 -8.71 12.11
CA PRO A 164 4.31 -8.97 10.97
C PRO A 164 4.00 -10.31 10.29
N PHE A 165 3.71 -11.34 11.08
CA PHE A 165 3.34 -12.66 10.56
C PHE A 165 1.99 -12.62 9.84
N GLY A 166 1.02 -11.91 10.40
CA GLY A 166 -0.29 -11.68 9.79
C GLY A 166 -0.18 -10.98 8.44
N ALA A 167 0.64 -9.92 8.35
CA ALA A 167 0.89 -9.19 7.11
C ALA A 167 1.43 -10.11 6.00
N VAL A 168 2.42 -10.95 6.31
CA VAL A 168 3.00 -11.91 5.37
C VAL A 168 1.99 -12.99 4.96
N ALA A 169 1.25 -13.55 5.93
CA ALA A 169 0.25 -14.58 5.66
C ALA A 169 -0.84 -14.06 4.71
N VAL A 170 -1.38 -12.86 4.97
CA VAL A 170 -2.36 -12.21 4.09
C VAL A 170 -1.77 -11.99 2.69
N GLY A 171 -0.54 -11.47 2.61
CA GLY A 171 0.15 -11.27 1.34
C GLY A 171 0.29 -12.55 0.50
N LEU A 172 0.69 -13.65 1.14
CA LEU A 172 0.80 -14.96 0.49
C LEU A 172 -0.55 -15.45 -0.04
N VAL A 173 -1.61 -15.36 0.76
CA VAL A 173 -2.95 -15.80 0.37
C VAL A 173 -3.47 -14.98 -0.81
N VAL A 174 -3.36 -13.65 -0.76
CA VAL A 174 -3.81 -12.76 -1.86
C VAL A 174 -3.01 -13.04 -3.14
N ARG A 175 -1.70 -13.26 -3.03
CA ARG A 175 -0.86 -13.62 -4.19
C ARG A 175 -1.21 -14.99 -4.75
N GLY A 176 -1.48 -15.97 -3.90
CA GLY A 176 -1.92 -17.31 -4.31
C GLY A 176 -3.25 -17.27 -5.05
N PHE A 177 -4.23 -16.53 -4.51
CA PHE A 177 -5.56 -16.42 -5.08
C PHE A 177 -5.56 -15.66 -6.41
N SER A 178 -4.88 -14.51 -6.48
CA SER A 178 -4.73 -13.78 -7.75
C SER A 178 -4.00 -14.59 -8.81
N GLY A 179 -2.97 -15.34 -8.43
CA GLY A 179 -2.30 -16.29 -9.32
C GLY A 179 -3.27 -17.35 -9.84
N PHE A 180 -3.97 -18.05 -8.94
CA PHE A 180 -4.93 -19.10 -9.33
C PHE A 180 -5.99 -18.62 -10.32
N LEU A 181 -6.55 -17.43 -10.10
CA LEU A 181 -7.50 -16.86 -11.05
C LEU A 181 -6.86 -16.53 -12.40
N LEU A 182 -5.59 -16.12 -12.43
CA LEU A 182 -4.84 -15.89 -13.67
C LEU A 182 -4.47 -17.20 -14.41
N GLU A 183 -4.23 -18.29 -13.69
CA GLU A 183 -4.14 -19.65 -14.26
C GLU A 183 -5.47 -20.03 -14.93
N LEU A 184 -6.60 -19.78 -14.26
CA LEU A 184 -7.93 -20.12 -14.77
C LEU A 184 -8.28 -19.33 -16.04
N THR A 185 -7.75 -18.11 -16.20
CA THR A 185 -7.93 -17.31 -17.41
C THR A 185 -6.91 -17.63 -18.51
N ALA A 186 -6.10 -18.70 -18.37
CA ALA A 186 -5.03 -19.10 -19.28
C ALA A 186 -3.97 -18.01 -19.55
N GLU A 187 -3.86 -17.04 -18.65
CA GLU A 187 -2.92 -15.91 -18.76
C GLU A 187 -1.59 -16.21 -18.07
N PHE A 188 -1.59 -17.19 -17.17
CA PHE A 188 -0.40 -17.89 -16.71
C PHE A 188 -0.44 -19.34 -17.18
N GLY A 189 0.70 -19.87 -17.60
CA GLY A 189 0.87 -21.32 -17.80
C GLY A 189 0.68 -22.07 -16.47
N SER A 190 0.58 -23.41 -16.56
CA SER A 190 0.64 -24.26 -15.38
C SER A 190 1.90 -23.95 -14.57
N PHE A 191 1.79 -24.06 -13.24
CA PHE A 191 2.96 -23.94 -12.39
C PHE A 191 3.85 -25.15 -12.63
N ASP A 192 4.94 -24.96 -13.37
CA ASP A 192 5.88 -26.02 -13.69
C ASP A 192 7.13 -25.84 -12.83
N LEU A 193 7.52 -26.89 -12.11
CA LEU A 193 8.88 -26.95 -11.57
C LEU A 193 9.78 -27.35 -12.74
N PRO A 194 10.69 -26.47 -13.20
CA PRO A 194 11.64 -26.85 -14.23
C PRO A 194 12.54 -27.95 -13.68
N ALA A 195 12.96 -28.86 -14.56
CA ALA A 195 13.95 -29.86 -14.18
C ALA A 195 15.19 -29.13 -13.64
N MET A 196 15.57 -29.46 -12.40
CA MET A 196 16.68 -28.80 -11.72
C MET A 196 17.63 -29.87 -11.21
N GLU A 197 18.88 -29.79 -11.66
CA GLU A 197 19.98 -30.58 -11.13
C GLU A 197 20.72 -29.72 -10.09
N VAL A 198 20.53 -30.04 -8.81
CA VAL A 198 21.26 -29.39 -7.70
C VAL A 198 22.20 -30.42 -7.08
N GLY A 199 23.43 -30.48 -7.61
CA GLY A 199 24.43 -31.44 -7.14
C GLY A 199 23.97 -32.89 -7.38
N PRO A 200 23.95 -33.78 -6.36
CA PRO A 200 23.52 -35.17 -6.54
C PRO A 200 22.00 -35.35 -6.65
N PHE A 201 21.21 -34.28 -6.53
CA PHE A 201 19.76 -34.34 -6.59
C PHE A 201 19.26 -33.94 -7.98
N THR A 202 18.69 -34.89 -8.71
CA THR A 202 17.99 -34.67 -9.98
C THR A 202 16.49 -34.54 -9.70
N PHE A 203 15.93 -33.35 -9.89
CA PHE A 203 14.49 -33.14 -9.85
C PHE A 203 13.93 -33.23 -11.26
N GLU A 204 13.15 -34.27 -11.55
CA GLU A 204 12.35 -34.33 -12.78
C GLU A 204 11.31 -33.21 -12.75
N GLY A 205 11.26 -32.43 -13.83
CA GLY A 205 10.32 -31.32 -13.92
C GLY A 205 8.88 -31.85 -13.89
N HIS A 206 8.06 -31.31 -12.99
CA HIS A 206 6.67 -31.72 -12.83
C HIS A 206 5.75 -30.53 -13.09
N ALA A 207 4.81 -30.72 -14.02
CA ALA A 207 3.74 -29.78 -14.28
C ALA A 207 2.63 -30.01 -13.25
N PHE A 208 2.38 -29.03 -12.40
CA PHE A 208 1.37 -29.18 -11.36
C PHE A 208 -0.03 -28.88 -11.89
N GLN A 209 -1.04 -29.57 -11.33
CA GLN A 209 -2.44 -29.27 -11.63
C GLN A 209 -2.79 -27.81 -11.29
N PRO A 210 -3.71 -27.18 -12.05
CA PRO A 210 -4.26 -25.87 -11.71
C PRO A 210 -4.74 -25.86 -10.25
N GLY A 211 -4.29 -24.89 -9.47
CA GLY A 211 -4.62 -24.79 -8.04
C GLY A 211 -3.56 -25.34 -7.07
N THR A 212 -2.54 -26.06 -7.54
CA THR A 212 -1.41 -26.45 -6.67
C THR A 212 -0.66 -25.22 -6.16
N ARG A 213 -0.48 -24.20 -7.03
CA ARG A 213 0.12 -22.93 -6.62
C ARG A 213 -0.70 -22.27 -5.50
N LEU A 214 -2.02 -22.25 -5.62
CA LEU A 214 -2.91 -21.74 -4.56
C LEU A 214 -2.69 -22.49 -3.26
N ALA A 215 -2.73 -23.83 -3.30
CA ALA A 215 -2.56 -24.67 -2.13
C ALA A 215 -1.21 -24.39 -1.44
N LEU A 216 -0.12 -24.26 -2.20
CA LEU A 216 1.20 -23.91 -1.66
C LEU A 216 1.20 -22.54 -0.97
N PHE A 217 0.62 -21.51 -1.59
CA PHE A 217 0.55 -20.18 -0.98
C PHE A 217 -0.32 -20.15 0.27
N VAL A 218 -1.45 -20.86 0.28
CA VAL A 218 -2.34 -20.97 1.44
C VAL A 218 -1.66 -21.73 2.57
N VAL A 219 -1.04 -22.87 2.28
CA VAL A 219 -0.28 -23.65 3.28
C VAL A 219 0.87 -22.84 3.84
N ALA A 220 1.63 -22.14 2.99
CA ALA A 220 2.69 -21.25 3.43
C ALA A 220 2.14 -20.12 4.35
N GLY A 221 1.02 -19.51 3.99
CA GLY A 221 0.35 -18.50 4.81
C GLY A 221 -0.09 -19.04 6.17
N ILE A 222 -0.65 -20.25 6.22
CA ILE A 222 -1.04 -20.94 7.46
C ILE A 222 0.20 -21.21 8.32
N VAL A 223 1.27 -21.75 7.73
CA VAL A 223 2.53 -22.02 8.45
C VAL A 223 3.10 -20.73 9.04
N VAL A 224 3.16 -19.64 8.26
CA VAL A 224 3.63 -18.34 8.74
C VAL A 224 2.76 -17.82 9.90
N SER A 225 1.44 -17.95 9.80
CA SER A 225 0.52 -17.55 10.87
C SER A 225 0.69 -18.36 12.15
N LEU A 226 0.87 -19.68 12.03
CA LEU A 226 1.12 -20.58 13.16
C LEU A 226 2.47 -20.28 13.84
N VAL A 227 3.51 -20.00 13.06
CA VAL A 227 4.81 -19.56 13.58
C VAL A 227 4.66 -18.26 14.36
N GLY A 228 3.91 -17.29 13.81
CA GLY A 228 3.63 -16.02 14.50
C GLY A 228 2.87 -16.20 15.81
N TYR A 229 1.86 -17.07 15.82
CA TYR A 229 1.11 -17.41 17.04
C TYR A 229 2.00 -18.08 18.10
N ARG A 230 2.83 -19.05 17.69
CA ARG A 230 3.77 -19.74 18.60
C ARG A 230 4.82 -18.79 19.17
N PHE A 231 5.34 -17.89 18.34
CA PHE A 231 6.26 -16.85 18.75
C PHE A 231 5.62 -15.93 19.79
N ALA A 232 4.41 -15.43 19.51
CA ALA A 232 3.68 -14.56 20.43
C ALA A 232 3.40 -15.23 21.79
N ALA A 233 2.96 -16.50 21.76
CA ALA A 233 2.70 -17.27 22.98
C ALA A 233 3.97 -17.52 23.81
N TYR A 234 5.11 -17.79 23.15
CA TYR A 234 6.39 -18.00 23.83
C TYR A 234 6.89 -16.74 24.53
N VAL A 235 6.81 -15.58 23.86
CA VAL A 235 7.24 -14.30 24.43
C VAL A 235 6.35 -13.89 25.60
N SER A 236 5.02 -14.00 25.45
CA SER A 236 4.07 -13.67 26.52
C SER A 236 4.23 -14.56 27.76
N SER A 237 4.57 -15.85 27.58
CA SER A 237 4.79 -16.75 28.71
C SER A 237 6.03 -16.36 29.54
N ARG A 238 7.07 -15.82 28.90
CA ARG A 238 8.29 -15.37 29.58
C ARG A 238 8.09 -14.08 30.39
N GLU A 239 7.37 -13.11 29.84
CA GLU A 239 7.07 -11.87 30.59
C GLU A 239 6.29 -12.16 31.88
N ILE A 240 5.32 -13.07 31.82
CA ILE A 240 4.54 -13.50 32.99
C ILE A 240 5.44 -14.14 34.05
N GLU A 241 6.38 -14.99 33.65
CA GLU A 241 7.31 -15.66 34.56
C GLU A 241 8.29 -14.68 35.24
N GLU A 242 8.77 -13.68 34.51
CA GLU A 242 9.62 -12.61 35.05
C GLU A 242 8.87 -11.69 36.03
N GLU A 243 7.62 -11.33 35.75
CA GLU A 243 6.79 -10.52 36.66
C GLU A 243 6.51 -11.27 37.98
N PHE A 244 6.20 -12.57 37.91
CA PHE A 244 6.02 -13.40 39.10
C PHE A 244 7.32 -13.63 39.90
N ALA A 245 8.48 -13.70 39.23
CA ALA A 245 9.77 -13.80 39.90
C ALA A 245 10.13 -12.50 40.65
N ALA A 246 9.93 -11.33 40.02
CA ALA A 246 10.16 -10.03 40.63
C ALA A 246 9.25 -9.76 41.85
N GLN A 247 8.01 -10.26 41.83
CA GLN A 247 7.07 -10.13 42.95
C GLN A 247 7.48 -10.96 44.18
N ARG A 248 8.15 -12.11 43.96
CA ARG A 248 8.69 -12.96 45.04
C ARG A 248 9.93 -12.37 45.69
N GLU A 249 10.79 -11.68 44.95
CA GLU A 249 11.98 -11.03 45.51
C GLU A 249 11.68 -9.74 46.28
N GLY A 250 10.55 -9.07 46.01
CA GLY A 250 10.14 -7.86 46.72
C GLY A 250 9.37 -8.09 48.03
N THR A 251 9.18 -9.34 48.47
CA THR A 251 8.39 -9.70 49.66
C THR A 251 9.20 -10.28 50.83
N ASP A 252 10.53 -10.33 50.72
CA ASP A 252 11.49 -10.62 51.81
C ASP A 252 12.23 -9.35 52.25
#